data_AF-A0A8H7E917-F1
#
_entry.id   AF-A0A8H7E917-F1
#
_cell.length_a   1.000
_cell.length_b   1.000
_cell.length_c   1.000
_cell.angle_alpha   90.00
_cell.angle_beta   90.00
_cell.angle_gamma   90.00
#
_symmetry.space_group_name_H-M   'P 1'
#
loop_
_entity.id
_entity.type
_entity.pdbx_description
1 polymer ?
#
loop_
_entity_poly.entity_id
_entity_poly.type
_entity_poly.pdbx_seq_one_letter_code
_entity_poly.pdbx_strand_id
1 'polypeptide(L)'
;IHFSAFTMISQVALLSLVASMAAAQTLNIPTRSGNIVSLPEPSTITGKVDFANKEFDRGQPCDSDEDTGSSNAVFILEDGASISNVIIGADSLEGVHCLGSCTLTNVWFRDVCEDAVSVLGTGDALIVGGGAQEAKDKVIQHNGRGTVTIKDYTIVNAGKLYRSCGDCTDNSKKSPRKVIVENVRAFGLTSDLIGINSNFGDTATISGSCGTTKAVCREYKGVDKGNGSSQKLDTNASCMGAQGKLEKLPTCGAAVDSGAPTTTAKPTSTKKVTSTLVTKTKTSSAKATATNRKRLIWSFFSRDVETDEGSSSGSVQLYGQCGGQGYSGPTTCASGKCVKSNEWYSQCQ
;
A
#
# COMPACT_ATOMS: atom_id res chain seq x y z
N ILE A 1 -7.69 44.25 68.58
CA ILE A 1 -7.06 43.14 67.82
C ILE A 1 -8.14 42.48 66.97
N HIS A 2 -7.84 42.32 65.69
CA HIS A 2 -8.56 41.62 64.62
C HIS A 2 -9.79 42.26 63.94
N PHE A 3 -9.50 42.70 62.70
CA PHE A 3 -10.36 42.97 61.56
C PHE A 3 -11.30 41.80 61.22
N SER A 4 -12.48 42.12 60.68
CA SER A 4 -13.06 41.30 59.60
C SER A 4 -13.87 42.19 58.66
N ALA A 5 -13.30 42.40 57.47
CA ALA A 5 -13.92 43.07 56.34
C ALA A 5 -14.90 42.11 55.67
N PHE A 6 -16.16 42.54 55.51
CA PHE A 6 -17.09 41.89 54.60
C PHE A 6 -16.77 42.35 53.18
N THR A 7 -15.99 41.56 52.46
CA THR A 7 -15.72 41.74 51.03
C THR A 7 -16.91 41.19 50.25
N MET A 8 -17.61 42.07 49.52
CA MET A 8 -18.57 41.73 48.46
C MET A 8 -17.91 40.81 47.43
N ILE A 9 -18.37 39.55 47.33
CA ILE A 9 -17.98 38.66 46.23
C ILE A 9 -19.04 38.80 45.14
N SER A 10 -18.64 39.44 44.05
CA SER A 10 -19.40 39.62 42.82
C SER A 10 -19.69 38.25 42.18
N GLN A 11 -20.97 37.87 42.10
CA GLN A 11 -21.42 36.72 41.31
C GLN A 11 -21.44 37.10 39.83
N VAL A 12 -20.38 36.78 39.09
CA VAL A 12 -20.45 36.58 37.64
C VAL A 12 -19.69 35.30 37.32
N ALA A 13 -20.37 34.17 37.48
CA ALA A 13 -19.90 32.90 36.92
C ALA A 13 -20.23 32.90 35.42
N LEU A 14 -19.29 33.39 34.62
CA LEU A 14 -19.35 33.29 33.17
C LEU A 14 -18.98 31.83 32.79
N LEU A 15 -19.99 30.95 32.66
CA LEU A 15 -19.79 29.65 32.03
C LEU A 15 -19.58 29.87 30.52
N SER A 16 -18.33 29.99 30.10
CA SER A 16 -17.95 29.87 28.70
C SER A 16 -18.04 28.38 28.31
N LEU A 17 -19.18 27.96 27.77
CA LEU A 17 -19.32 26.69 27.05
C LEU A 17 -18.49 26.81 25.76
N VAL A 18 -17.22 26.40 25.80
CA VAL A 18 -16.43 26.23 24.58
C VAL A 18 -16.91 24.92 23.95
N ALA A 19 -17.92 25.02 23.08
CA ALA A 19 -18.25 23.94 22.18
C ALA A 19 -17.07 23.78 21.21
N SER A 20 -16.17 22.85 21.51
CA SER A 20 -15.14 22.42 20.57
C SER A 20 -15.84 21.74 19.40
N MET A 21 -16.16 22.50 18.35
CA MET A 21 -16.53 21.94 17.07
C MET A 21 -15.30 21.19 16.56
N ALA A 22 -15.26 19.88 16.79
CA ALA A 22 -14.37 19.00 16.06
C ALA A 22 -14.81 19.09 14.59
N ALA A 23 -14.14 19.94 13.81
CA ALA A 23 -14.33 19.93 12.36
C ALA A 23 -13.97 18.53 11.88
N ALA A 24 -14.92 17.84 11.23
CA ALA A 24 -14.63 16.60 10.53
C ALA A 24 -13.53 16.91 9.51
N GLN A 25 -12.34 16.37 9.73
CA GLN A 25 -11.19 16.67 8.89
C GLN A 25 -11.33 15.87 7.59
N THR A 26 -11.65 16.53 6.48
CA THR A 26 -11.76 15.89 5.16
C THR A 26 -10.37 15.63 4.58
N LEU A 27 -10.21 14.52 3.86
CA LEU A 27 -8.95 14.23 3.16
C LEU A 27 -8.80 15.16 1.94
N ASN A 28 -7.67 15.85 1.84
CA ASN A 28 -7.36 16.73 0.71
C ASN A 28 -6.87 15.91 -0.49
N ILE A 29 -7.80 15.30 -1.21
CA ILE A 29 -7.51 14.57 -2.47
C ILE A 29 -7.29 15.59 -3.61
N PRO A 30 -6.26 15.43 -4.45
CA PRO A 30 -6.03 16.31 -5.60
C PRO A 30 -7.21 16.33 -6.57
N THR A 31 -7.28 17.40 -7.36
CA THR A 31 -8.26 17.51 -8.45
C THR A 31 -7.99 16.42 -9.48
N ARG A 32 -9.03 15.65 -9.82
CA ARG A 32 -8.95 14.64 -10.87
C ARG A 32 -8.68 15.25 -12.23
N SER A 33 -7.92 14.55 -13.05
CA SER A 33 -7.68 14.88 -14.45
C SER A 33 -8.65 14.10 -15.35
N GLY A 34 -9.37 14.81 -16.23
CA GLY A 34 -10.34 14.19 -17.13
C GLY A 34 -11.56 13.62 -16.40
N ASN A 35 -12.34 12.80 -17.12
CA ASN A 35 -13.52 12.10 -16.58
C ASN A 35 -13.12 10.89 -15.73
N ILE A 36 -14.05 10.45 -14.86
CA ILE A 36 -13.93 9.17 -14.16
C ILE A 36 -13.91 8.05 -15.19
N VAL A 37 -12.99 7.10 -15.03
CA VAL A 37 -12.85 5.91 -15.89
C VAL A 37 -13.37 4.71 -15.12
N SER A 38 -14.57 4.26 -15.49
CA SER A 38 -15.15 3.06 -14.91
C SER A 38 -14.65 1.81 -15.64
N LEU A 39 -13.93 0.95 -14.92
CA LEU A 39 -13.30 -0.24 -15.47
C LEU A 39 -14.25 -1.44 -15.40
N PRO A 40 -14.54 -2.12 -16.52
CA PRO A 40 -15.40 -3.31 -16.52
C PRO A 40 -14.73 -4.53 -15.87
N GLU A 41 -13.39 -4.57 -15.85
CA GLU A 41 -12.54 -5.60 -15.25
C GLU A 41 -11.31 -4.94 -14.60
N PRO A 42 -10.57 -5.64 -13.71
CA PRO A 42 -9.39 -5.05 -13.08
C PRO A 42 -8.35 -4.66 -14.13
N SER A 43 -7.73 -3.49 -13.96
CA SER A 43 -6.59 -3.12 -14.80
C SER A 43 -5.31 -3.74 -14.24
N THR A 44 -4.76 -4.72 -14.94
CA THR A 44 -3.48 -5.36 -14.57
C THR A 44 -2.29 -4.50 -14.99
N ILE A 45 -1.39 -4.22 -14.05
CA ILE A 45 -0.19 -3.41 -14.20
C ILE A 45 1.04 -4.30 -14.01
N THR A 46 1.89 -4.40 -15.03
CA THR A 46 3.14 -5.18 -15.01
C THR A 46 4.41 -4.32 -14.88
N GLY A 47 4.27 -3.01 -15.10
CA GLY A 47 5.38 -2.06 -15.13
C GLY A 47 5.14 -0.85 -14.25
N LYS A 48 5.69 0.30 -14.65
CA LYS A 48 5.52 1.57 -13.95
C LYS A 48 4.59 2.46 -14.73
N VAL A 49 3.51 2.93 -14.10
CA VAL A 49 2.50 3.77 -14.74
C VAL A 49 2.24 5.01 -13.88
N ASP A 50 2.27 6.18 -14.52
CA ASP A 50 1.79 7.44 -13.95
C ASP A 50 0.42 7.74 -14.59
N PHE A 51 -0.60 7.89 -13.75
CA PHE A 51 -1.96 8.13 -14.19
C PHE A 51 -2.33 9.62 -14.24
N ALA A 52 -1.41 10.53 -13.92
CA ALA A 52 -1.60 11.99 -14.01
C ALA A 52 -2.86 12.51 -13.31
N ASN A 53 -3.14 11.99 -12.11
CA ASN A 53 -4.33 12.22 -11.28
C ASN A 53 -5.65 11.83 -11.96
N LYS A 54 -5.66 10.89 -12.90
CA LYS A 54 -6.91 10.30 -13.39
C LYS A 54 -7.61 9.53 -12.28
N GLU A 55 -8.94 9.50 -12.36
CA GLU A 55 -9.80 8.82 -11.39
C GLU A 55 -10.39 7.55 -12.01
N PHE A 56 -10.25 6.43 -11.32
CA PHE A 56 -10.70 5.09 -11.77
C PHE A 56 -11.59 4.44 -10.71
N ASP A 57 -12.60 3.72 -11.16
CA ASP A 57 -13.47 2.91 -10.31
C ASP A 57 -13.96 1.65 -11.07
N ARG A 58 -14.92 0.92 -10.50
CA ARG A 58 -15.60 -0.21 -11.14
C ARG A 58 -17.05 0.11 -11.56
N GLY A 59 -17.53 1.32 -11.26
CA GLY A 59 -18.91 1.76 -11.54
C GLY A 59 -19.95 0.97 -10.77
N GLN A 60 -19.55 0.37 -9.65
CA GLN A 60 -20.42 -0.40 -8.78
C GLN A 60 -20.40 0.22 -7.38
N PRO A 61 -21.57 0.56 -6.82
CA PRO A 61 -21.65 1.19 -5.51
C PRO A 61 -21.09 0.24 -4.43
N CYS A 62 -20.44 0.84 -3.44
CA CYS A 62 -19.98 0.11 -2.27
C CYS A 62 -21.12 -0.11 -1.26
N ASP A 63 -21.84 -1.23 -1.40
CA ASP A 63 -22.98 -1.55 -0.54
C ASP A 63 -22.60 -2.45 0.66
N SER A 64 -21.42 -3.06 0.65
CA SER A 64 -20.89 -3.90 1.73
C SER A 64 -19.37 -3.74 1.86
N ASP A 65 -18.80 -4.16 2.99
CA ASP A 65 -17.36 -4.32 3.22
C ASP A 65 -16.90 -5.79 3.06
N GLU A 66 -17.63 -6.57 2.26
CA GLU A 66 -17.29 -7.96 1.99
C GLU A 66 -16.13 -8.06 0.99
N ASP A 67 -15.19 -8.98 1.22
CA ASP A 67 -14.15 -9.34 0.25
C ASP A 67 -14.82 -10.02 -0.96
N THR A 68 -14.88 -9.30 -2.06
CA THR A 68 -15.43 -9.73 -3.35
C THR A 68 -14.35 -10.29 -4.27
N GLY A 69 -13.08 -10.30 -3.83
CA GLY A 69 -11.97 -10.94 -4.50
C GLY A 69 -11.32 -10.11 -5.60
N SER A 70 -10.13 -10.55 -6.04
CA SER A 70 -9.27 -9.78 -6.95
C SER A 70 -9.86 -9.47 -8.32
N SER A 71 -10.87 -10.22 -8.79
CA SER A 71 -11.60 -9.91 -10.02
C SER A 71 -12.39 -8.59 -9.95
N ASN A 72 -12.63 -8.09 -8.75
CA ASN A 72 -13.34 -6.84 -8.50
C ASN A 72 -12.40 -5.67 -8.16
N ALA A 73 -11.08 -5.91 -8.03
CA ALA A 73 -10.10 -4.84 -7.82
C ALA A 73 -10.14 -3.79 -8.93
N VAL A 74 -9.88 -2.52 -8.59
CA VAL A 74 -9.64 -1.49 -9.61
C VAL A 74 -8.30 -1.77 -10.32
N PHE A 75 -7.25 -2.05 -9.55
CA PHE A 75 -5.94 -2.38 -10.09
C PHE A 75 -5.37 -3.66 -9.49
N ILE A 76 -4.76 -4.49 -10.36
CA ILE A 76 -3.91 -5.61 -9.96
C ILE A 76 -2.47 -5.25 -10.36
N LEU A 77 -1.58 -5.20 -9.39
CA LEU A 77 -0.15 -4.96 -9.60
C LEU A 77 0.59 -6.29 -9.52
N GLU A 78 1.19 -6.68 -10.64
CA GLU A 78 2.12 -7.82 -10.68
C GLU A 78 3.38 -7.53 -9.86
N ASP A 79 4.18 -8.57 -9.59
CA ASP A 79 5.42 -8.42 -8.84
C ASP A 79 6.38 -7.41 -9.52
N GLY A 80 6.79 -6.40 -8.76
CA GLY A 80 7.65 -5.29 -9.18
C GLY A 80 6.92 -4.10 -9.83
N ALA A 81 5.60 -4.16 -10.01
CA ALA A 81 4.83 -3.10 -10.64
C ALA A 81 4.72 -1.84 -9.77
N SER A 82 4.47 -0.69 -10.39
CA SER A 82 4.31 0.58 -9.69
C SER A 82 3.25 1.46 -10.34
N ILE A 83 2.44 2.13 -9.52
CA ILE A 83 1.48 3.13 -9.96
C ILE A 83 1.74 4.45 -9.25
N SER A 84 1.44 5.56 -9.92
CA SER A 84 1.55 6.88 -9.33
C SER A 84 0.48 7.86 -9.82
N ASN A 85 0.19 8.87 -8.99
CA ASN A 85 -0.74 9.96 -9.29
C ASN A 85 -2.09 9.41 -9.78
N VAL A 86 -2.76 8.63 -8.93
CA VAL A 86 -4.05 8.01 -9.28
C VAL A 86 -5.05 8.24 -8.16
N ILE A 87 -6.30 8.42 -8.56
CA ILE A 87 -7.43 8.53 -7.64
C ILE A 87 -8.31 7.30 -7.87
N ILE A 88 -8.67 6.61 -6.79
CA ILE A 88 -9.61 5.51 -6.76
C ILE A 88 -10.94 6.08 -6.29
N GLY A 89 -11.95 5.97 -7.15
CA GLY A 89 -13.31 6.46 -6.92
C GLY A 89 -14.03 5.67 -5.82
N ALA A 90 -15.21 6.17 -5.40
CA ALA A 90 -16.00 5.53 -4.36
C ALA A 90 -16.69 4.23 -4.82
N ASP A 91 -16.95 4.11 -6.13
CA ASP A 91 -17.62 2.95 -6.73
C ASP A 91 -16.61 1.84 -7.10
N SER A 92 -15.68 1.53 -6.18
CA SER A 92 -14.49 0.71 -6.46
C SER A 92 -14.63 -0.78 -6.16
N LEU A 93 -15.57 -1.21 -5.30
CA LEU A 93 -15.67 -2.55 -4.69
C LEU A 93 -14.41 -2.99 -3.92
N GLU A 94 -13.29 -3.12 -4.62
CA GLU A 94 -11.97 -3.50 -4.12
C GLU A 94 -10.94 -2.48 -4.61
N GLY A 95 -9.97 -2.12 -3.78
CA GLY A 95 -8.97 -1.11 -4.12
C GLY A 95 -7.87 -1.62 -5.06
N VAL A 96 -6.64 -1.63 -4.55
CA VAL A 96 -5.43 -2.02 -5.28
C VAL A 96 -4.85 -3.30 -4.71
N HIS A 97 -4.66 -4.33 -5.54
CA HIS A 97 -4.11 -5.62 -5.13
C HIS A 97 -2.67 -5.78 -5.62
N CYS A 98 -1.74 -6.07 -4.71
CA CYS A 98 -0.35 -6.39 -5.06
C CYS A 98 -0.11 -7.90 -5.00
N LEU A 99 0.27 -8.51 -6.13
CA LEU A 99 0.56 -9.94 -6.25
C LEU A 99 2.01 -10.32 -5.89
N GLY A 100 2.82 -9.33 -5.52
CA GLY A 100 4.20 -9.47 -5.06
C GLY A 100 4.69 -8.15 -4.50
N SER A 101 5.93 -7.79 -4.79
CA SER A 101 6.46 -6.47 -4.48
C SER A 101 5.74 -5.40 -5.29
N CYS A 102 5.42 -4.24 -4.72
CA CYS A 102 4.74 -3.19 -5.46
C CYS A 102 5.08 -1.79 -4.92
N THR A 103 4.83 -0.75 -5.71
CA THR A 103 4.98 0.64 -5.26
C THR A 103 3.79 1.49 -5.65
N LEU A 104 3.22 2.18 -4.66
CA LEU A 104 2.12 3.14 -4.81
C LEU A 104 2.65 4.51 -4.39
N THR A 105 2.69 5.47 -5.30
CA THR A 105 3.15 6.84 -5.01
C THR A 105 2.04 7.86 -5.29
N ASN A 106 1.64 8.65 -4.30
CA ASN A 106 0.59 9.66 -4.47
C ASN A 106 -0.73 9.02 -4.98
N VAL A 107 -1.17 7.96 -4.29
CA VAL A 107 -2.41 7.22 -4.60
C VAL A 107 -3.50 7.59 -3.59
N TRP A 108 -4.68 7.94 -4.08
CA TRP A 108 -5.77 8.47 -3.27
C TRP A 108 -7.02 7.62 -3.36
N PHE A 109 -7.72 7.42 -2.25
CA PHE A 109 -8.99 6.68 -2.21
C PHE A 109 -10.10 7.59 -1.71
N ARG A 110 -11.13 7.81 -2.54
CA ARG A 110 -12.29 8.68 -2.24
C ARG A 110 -13.14 8.13 -1.11
N ASP A 111 -13.36 6.84 -1.13
CA ASP A 111 -14.12 6.07 -0.16
C ASP A 111 -13.60 4.63 -0.24
N VAL A 112 -13.26 4.02 0.89
CA VAL A 112 -12.71 2.67 0.92
C VAL A 112 -13.82 1.69 1.23
N CYS A 113 -14.05 0.78 0.28
CA CYS A 113 -15.13 -0.18 0.38
C CYS A 113 -14.82 -1.36 1.31
N GLU A 114 -13.95 -2.27 0.88
CA GLU A 114 -13.37 -3.33 1.70
C GLU A 114 -11.99 -2.89 2.20
N ASP A 115 -10.96 -2.99 1.35
CA ASP A 115 -9.61 -2.49 1.57
C ASP A 115 -9.16 -1.50 0.49
N ALA A 116 -8.35 -0.51 0.88
CA ALA A 116 -7.73 0.39 -0.10
C ALA A 116 -6.57 -0.32 -0.81
N VAL A 117 -5.75 -1.05 -0.05
CA VAL A 117 -4.60 -1.79 -0.59
C VAL A 117 -4.49 -3.17 0.05
N SER A 118 -4.46 -4.20 -0.79
CA SER A 118 -4.28 -5.59 -0.38
C SER A 118 -2.97 -6.14 -0.90
N VAL A 119 -2.01 -6.37 0.00
CA VAL A 119 -0.69 -6.96 -0.31
C VAL A 119 -0.81 -8.48 -0.20
N LEU A 120 -1.10 -9.13 -1.32
CA LEU A 120 -1.47 -10.55 -1.39
C LEU A 120 -0.27 -11.47 -1.50
N GLY A 121 0.70 -11.12 -2.34
CA GLY A 121 1.84 -11.96 -2.65
C GLY A 121 3.06 -11.74 -1.77
N THR A 122 4.06 -12.61 -1.92
CA THR A 122 5.35 -12.43 -1.24
C THR A 122 6.13 -11.31 -1.91
N GLY A 123 6.56 -10.32 -1.12
CA GLY A 123 7.28 -9.15 -1.63
C GLY A 123 7.11 -7.94 -0.72
N ASP A 124 7.92 -6.91 -0.99
CA ASP A 124 7.84 -5.66 -0.24
C ASP A 124 6.93 -4.66 -0.96
N ALA A 125 6.02 -4.04 -0.23
CA ALA A 125 5.16 -2.97 -0.74
C ALA A 125 5.60 -1.61 -0.18
N LEU A 126 5.74 -0.63 -1.07
CA LEU A 126 6.07 0.74 -0.70
C LEU A 126 4.90 1.67 -1.05
N ILE A 127 4.30 2.31 -0.03
CA ILE A 127 3.18 3.24 -0.15
C ILE A 127 3.67 4.61 0.33
N VAL A 128 3.79 5.59 -0.57
CA VAL A 128 4.40 6.89 -0.28
C VAL A 128 3.51 8.02 -0.76
N GLY A 129 3.14 8.93 0.14
CA GLY A 129 2.21 10.00 -0.16
C GLY A 129 0.80 9.49 -0.48
N GLY A 130 -0.13 10.41 -0.70
CA GLY A 130 -1.52 10.04 -0.92
C GLY A 130 -2.31 9.87 0.39
N GLY A 131 -3.45 9.19 0.29
CA GLY A 131 -4.32 9.00 1.42
C GLY A 131 -5.58 8.19 1.12
N ALA A 132 -6.28 7.79 2.17
CA ALA A 132 -7.54 7.09 2.08
C ALA A 132 -8.53 7.61 3.11
N GLN A 133 -9.82 7.55 2.81
CA GLN A 133 -10.86 7.91 3.77
C GLN A 133 -12.03 6.92 3.78
N GLU A 134 -12.80 6.95 4.86
CA GLU A 134 -14.06 6.21 5.05
C GLU A 134 -13.92 4.66 5.08
N ALA A 135 -12.73 4.14 5.42
CA ALA A 135 -12.51 2.71 5.55
C ALA A 135 -13.17 2.12 6.81
N LYS A 136 -14.24 1.32 6.65
CA LYS A 136 -15.00 0.76 7.79
C LYS A 136 -14.13 -0.07 8.75
N ASP A 137 -13.24 -0.93 8.25
CA ASP A 137 -12.33 -1.73 9.08
C ASP A 137 -10.84 -1.38 8.90
N LYS A 138 -10.27 -1.60 7.72
CA LYS A 138 -8.82 -1.49 7.50
C LYS A 138 -8.53 -0.82 6.17
N VAL A 139 -7.48 -0.02 6.13
CA VAL A 139 -7.04 0.64 4.88
C VAL A 139 -6.10 -0.29 4.11
N ILE A 140 -5.14 -0.90 4.81
CA ILE A 140 -4.11 -1.75 4.22
C ILE A 140 -4.16 -3.14 4.85
N GLN A 141 -4.41 -4.14 4.02
CA GLN A 141 -4.38 -5.55 4.36
C GLN A 141 -3.09 -6.20 3.86
N HIS A 142 -2.43 -6.96 4.74
CA HIS A 142 -1.18 -7.64 4.38
C HIS A 142 -1.33 -9.14 4.61
N ASN A 143 -1.41 -9.87 3.50
CA ASN A 143 -1.62 -11.32 3.45
C ASN A 143 -0.33 -12.07 3.10
N GLY A 144 0.51 -11.48 2.25
CA GLY A 144 1.78 -12.06 1.82
C GLY A 144 2.88 -11.95 2.87
N ARG A 145 4.03 -12.58 2.59
CA ARG A 145 5.25 -12.43 3.39
C ARG A 145 6.07 -11.27 2.85
N GLY A 146 6.53 -10.37 3.71
CA GLY A 146 7.35 -9.24 3.30
C GLY A 146 7.21 -8.04 4.23
N THR A 147 7.55 -6.87 3.71
CA THR A 147 7.51 -5.59 4.41
C THR A 147 6.59 -4.61 3.69
N VAL A 148 5.65 -4.02 4.42
CA VAL A 148 4.88 -2.86 3.95
C VAL A 148 5.46 -1.60 4.57
N THR A 149 5.96 -0.68 3.74
CA THR A 149 6.42 0.63 4.18
C THR A 149 5.39 1.68 3.80
N ILE A 150 4.89 2.42 4.79
CA ILE A 150 3.85 3.44 4.63
C ILE A 150 4.45 4.78 5.07
N LYS A 151 4.57 5.71 4.14
CA LYS A 151 5.26 6.97 4.37
C LYS A 151 4.48 8.16 3.86
N ASP A 152 4.46 9.25 4.62
CA ASP A 152 3.86 10.53 4.23
C ASP A 152 2.36 10.40 3.85
N TYR A 153 1.66 9.43 4.45
CA TYR A 153 0.29 9.04 4.11
C TYR A 153 -0.72 9.68 5.06
N THR A 154 -1.90 10.07 4.57
CA THR A 154 -2.99 10.60 5.40
C THR A 154 -4.20 9.68 5.36
N ILE A 155 -4.73 9.32 6.53
CA ILE A 155 -5.99 8.58 6.65
C ILE A 155 -7.02 9.38 7.44
N VAL A 156 -8.27 9.29 7.02
CA VAL A 156 -9.44 9.94 7.63
C VAL A 156 -10.55 8.92 7.81
N ASN A 157 -11.18 8.86 8.98
CA ASN A 157 -12.35 8.02 9.25
C ASN A 157 -12.12 6.55 8.86
N ALA A 158 -11.13 5.91 9.50
CA ALA A 158 -10.78 4.53 9.24
C ALA A 158 -10.88 3.68 10.52
N GLY A 159 -11.13 2.38 10.41
CA GLY A 159 -10.91 1.48 11.54
C GLY A 159 -9.43 1.42 11.93
N LYS A 160 -8.57 0.96 11.02
CA LYS A 160 -7.11 0.78 11.19
C LYS A 160 -6.38 1.22 9.92
N LEU A 161 -5.13 1.68 10.06
CA LEU A 161 -4.27 1.89 8.90
C LEU A 161 -3.84 0.57 8.28
N TYR A 162 -3.34 -0.35 9.11
CA TYR A 162 -2.71 -1.57 8.66
C TYR A 162 -3.09 -2.76 9.53
N ARG A 163 -3.36 -3.90 8.88
CA ARG A 163 -3.54 -5.18 9.55
C ARG A 163 -2.76 -6.27 8.81
N SER A 164 -1.86 -6.93 9.54
CA SER A 164 -1.36 -8.26 9.15
C SER A 164 -2.53 -9.26 9.23
N CYS A 165 -2.77 -10.09 8.23
CA CYS A 165 -3.93 -10.98 8.23
C CYS A 165 -4.00 -11.87 9.47
N GLY A 166 -5.13 -11.89 10.18
CA GLY A 166 -5.29 -12.60 11.44
C GLY A 166 -5.46 -14.12 11.29
N ASP A 167 -6.10 -14.57 10.21
CA ASP A 167 -6.62 -15.92 10.04
C ASP A 167 -6.60 -16.39 8.57
N CYS A 168 -5.65 -15.89 7.78
CA CYS A 168 -5.49 -16.27 6.38
C CYS A 168 -5.15 -17.76 6.20
N THR A 169 -5.40 -18.30 5.00
CA THR A 169 -4.90 -19.62 4.63
C THR A 169 -3.37 -19.62 4.58
N ASP A 170 -2.75 -20.61 5.23
CA ASP A 170 -1.30 -20.73 5.41
C ASP A 170 -0.66 -19.50 6.09
N ASN A 171 -1.37 -18.87 7.02
CA ASN A 171 -0.95 -17.63 7.68
C ASN A 171 0.46 -17.72 8.29
N SER A 172 0.73 -18.81 9.01
CA SER A 172 2.02 -19.08 9.64
C SER A 172 3.16 -19.21 8.62
N LYS A 173 2.89 -19.82 7.46
CA LYS A 173 3.88 -19.98 6.37
C LYS A 173 4.09 -18.69 5.57
N LYS A 174 3.09 -17.81 5.50
CA LYS A 174 3.14 -16.50 4.85
C LYS A 174 3.64 -15.39 5.80
N SER A 175 4.22 -15.76 6.92
CA SER A 175 4.80 -14.86 7.93
C SER A 175 6.34 -15.06 8.01
N PRO A 176 7.11 -14.16 8.67
CA PRO A 176 6.69 -12.93 9.32
C PRO A 176 6.34 -11.82 8.32
N ARG A 177 5.41 -10.96 8.74
CA ARG A 177 5.06 -9.70 8.07
C ARG A 177 5.62 -8.52 8.85
N LYS A 178 6.21 -7.57 8.15
CA LYS A 178 6.76 -6.35 8.74
C LYS A 178 6.01 -5.13 8.26
N VAL A 179 5.86 -4.14 9.12
CA VAL A 179 5.33 -2.83 8.74
C VAL A 179 6.21 -1.71 9.26
N ILE A 180 6.51 -0.75 8.40
CA ILE A 180 7.26 0.46 8.73
C ILE A 180 6.34 1.64 8.44
N VAL A 181 6.13 2.50 9.44
CA VAL A 181 5.23 3.64 9.35
C VAL A 181 5.98 4.91 9.70
N GLU A 182 6.03 5.83 8.74
CA GLU A 182 6.78 7.08 8.85
C GLU A 182 5.91 8.27 8.45
N ASN A 183 5.80 9.27 9.34
CA ASN A 183 5.12 10.54 9.04
C ASN A 183 3.67 10.36 8.55
N VAL A 184 2.92 9.45 9.19
CA VAL A 184 1.50 9.25 8.87
C VAL A 184 0.62 10.17 9.71
N ARG A 185 -0.39 10.75 9.07
CA ARG A 185 -1.42 11.57 9.73
C ARG A 185 -2.74 10.79 9.79
N ALA A 186 -3.26 10.55 10.99
CA ALA A 186 -4.40 9.68 11.20
C ALA A 186 -5.55 10.39 11.93
N PHE A 187 -6.66 10.62 11.25
CA PHE A 187 -7.80 11.36 11.79
C PHE A 187 -9.05 10.49 11.84
N GLY A 188 -9.85 10.64 12.91
CA GLY A 188 -11.12 9.91 13.02
C GLY A 188 -11.00 8.40 13.12
N LEU A 189 -9.87 7.84 13.60
CA LEU A 189 -9.76 6.39 13.71
C LEU A 189 -10.68 5.83 14.80
N THR A 190 -11.36 4.74 14.47
CA THR A 190 -12.26 4.04 15.41
C THR A 190 -11.57 2.89 16.14
N SER A 191 -10.34 2.51 15.74
CA SER A 191 -9.56 1.42 16.33
C SER A 191 -8.07 1.76 16.53
N ASP A 192 -7.24 0.72 16.65
CA ASP A 192 -5.77 0.84 16.72
C ASP A 192 -5.20 1.27 15.35
N LEU A 193 -4.06 1.96 15.32
CA LEU A 193 -3.42 2.31 14.05
C LEU A 193 -2.89 1.06 13.32
N ILE A 194 -2.16 0.20 14.05
CA ILE A 194 -1.44 -0.97 13.51
C ILE A 194 -1.81 -2.25 14.28
N GLY A 195 -2.14 -3.33 13.56
CA GLY A 195 -2.30 -4.68 14.12
C GLY A 195 -1.31 -5.70 13.53
N ILE A 196 -0.50 -6.34 14.37
CA ILE A 196 0.51 -7.35 13.98
C ILE A 196 0.32 -8.69 14.70
N ASN A 197 0.71 -9.82 14.10
CA ASN A 197 0.65 -11.13 14.75
C ASN A 197 2.02 -11.51 15.36
N SER A 198 2.26 -11.17 16.62
CA SER A 198 3.59 -11.33 17.22
C SER A 198 4.02 -12.80 17.37
N ASN A 199 3.07 -13.73 17.51
CA ASN A 199 3.35 -15.17 17.54
C ASN A 199 3.85 -15.74 16.19
N PHE A 200 3.67 -15.01 15.09
CA PHE A 200 4.24 -15.35 13.78
C PHE A 200 5.50 -14.54 13.44
N GLY A 201 6.04 -13.79 14.41
CA GLY A 201 7.25 -12.99 14.26
C GLY A 201 7.04 -11.65 13.57
N ASP A 202 5.78 -11.19 13.45
CA ASP A 202 5.49 -9.88 12.88
C ASP A 202 6.09 -8.76 13.74
N THR A 203 6.52 -7.68 13.08
CA THR A 203 7.05 -6.49 13.75
C THR A 203 6.51 -5.23 13.11
N ALA A 204 6.36 -4.18 13.92
CA ALA A 204 5.97 -2.85 13.45
C ALA A 204 6.98 -1.82 13.93
N THR A 205 7.40 -0.90 13.05
CA THR A 205 8.23 0.26 13.43
C THR A 205 7.48 1.54 13.10
N ILE A 206 7.22 2.40 14.09
CA ILE A 206 6.44 3.62 13.92
C ILE A 206 7.25 4.85 14.35
N SER A 207 7.27 5.89 13.52
CA SER A 207 7.91 7.17 13.84
C SER A 207 7.29 8.36 13.08
N GLY A 208 7.39 9.55 13.67
CA GLY A 208 6.95 10.81 13.03
C GLY A 208 5.44 10.95 12.80
N SER A 209 4.62 10.00 13.21
CA SER A 209 3.18 9.99 12.97
C SER A 209 2.40 10.77 14.03
N CYS A 210 1.24 11.29 13.66
CA CYS A 210 0.36 12.05 14.55
C CYS A 210 -1.10 11.75 14.25
N GLY A 211 -2.00 11.99 15.20
CA GLY A 211 -3.41 11.72 14.98
C GLY A 211 -4.21 11.36 16.22
N THR A 212 -5.39 10.77 15.99
CA THR A 212 -6.25 10.18 17.02
C THR A 212 -6.30 8.67 16.83
N THR A 213 -5.97 7.90 17.86
CA THR A 213 -5.97 6.42 17.83
C THR A 213 -6.43 5.84 19.18
N LYS A 214 -6.92 4.59 19.19
CA LYS A 214 -7.11 3.84 20.45
C LYS A 214 -5.78 3.31 21.00
N ALA A 215 -4.97 2.70 20.13
CA ALA A 215 -3.59 2.31 20.37
C ALA A 215 -2.73 2.64 19.14
N VAL A 216 -1.43 2.92 19.31
CA VAL A 216 -0.51 3.09 18.15
C VAL A 216 -0.19 1.75 17.51
N CYS A 217 0.07 0.72 18.30
CA CYS A 217 0.34 -0.60 17.79
C CYS A 217 -0.18 -1.65 18.77
N ARG A 218 -0.80 -2.69 18.22
CA ARG A 218 -1.39 -3.77 18.99
C ARG A 218 -0.96 -5.11 18.43
N GLU A 219 -0.54 -5.99 19.33
CA GLU A 219 -0.26 -7.38 18.99
C GLU A 219 -1.53 -8.23 19.01
N TYR A 220 -1.52 -9.24 18.17
CA TYR A 220 -2.53 -10.26 18.05
C TYR A 220 -1.86 -11.64 18.06
N LYS A 221 -2.61 -12.65 18.49
CA LYS A 221 -2.32 -14.04 18.19
C LYS A 221 -2.93 -14.36 16.83
N GLY A 222 -2.10 -14.47 15.79
CA GLY A 222 -2.50 -14.97 14.48
C GLY A 222 -2.78 -16.47 14.53
N VAL A 223 -3.68 -16.94 13.68
CA VAL A 223 -4.03 -18.35 13.49
C VAL A 223 -3.97 -18.69 12.00
N ASP A 224 -3.81 -19.97 11.69
CA ASP A 224 -4.07 -20.46 10.33
C ASP A 224 -5.58 -20.61 10.13
N LYS A 225 -6.09 -20.32 8.93
CA LYS A 225 -7.52 -20.41 8.62
C LYS A 225 -8.10 -21.75 9.04
N GLY A 226 -9.24 -21.71 9.74
CA GLY A 226 -9.92 -22.89 10.27
C GLY A 226 -9.43 -23.38 11.64
N ASN A 227 -8.33 -22.83 12.16
CA ASN A 227 -7.74 -23.24 13.45
C ASN A 227 -8.07 -22.26 14.59
N GLY A 228 -9.32 -21.78 14.64
CA GLY A 228 -9.80 -20.80 15.62
C GLY A 228 -9.83 -19.37 15.06
N SER A 229 -9.83 -18.38 15.95
CA SER A 229 -9.88 -16.95 15.60
C SER A 229 -8.66 -16.19 16.11
N SER A 230 -8.28 -15.14 15.38
CA SER A 230 -7.21 -14.25 15.82
C SER A 230 -7.64 -13.43 17.04
N GLN A 231 -6.78 -13.36 18.07
CA GLN A 231 -7.11 -12.72 19.34
C GLN A 231 -6.21 -11.52 19.61
N LYS A 232 -6.80 -10.40 20.04
CA LYS A 232 -6.04 -9.23 20.49
C LYS A 232 -5.28 -9.57 21.77
N LEU A 233 -4.00 -9.20 21.82
CA LEU A 233 -3.13 -9.40 22.98
C LEU A 233 -2.92 -8.08 23.72
N ASP A 234 -2.68 -8.17 25.03
CA ASP A 234 -2.30 -7.00 25.83
C ASP A 234 -0.78 -6.80 25.88
N THR A 235 -0.14 -6.89 24.72
CA THR A 235 1.31 -6.78 24.53
C THR A 235 1.65 -5.88 23.34
N ASN A 236 2.86 -5.33 23.36
CA ASN A 236 3.42 -4.47 22.31
C ASN A 236 4.96 -4.60 22.20
N ALA A 237 5.52 -5.77 22.55
CA ALA A 237 6.96 -6.01 22.54
C ALA A 237 7.57 -5.93 21.13
N SER A 238 6.83 -6.39 20.11
CA SER A 238 7.15 -6.32 18.68
C SER A 238 6.75 -4.99 18.03
N CYS A 239 6.21 -4.05 18.80
CA CYS A 239 5.97 -2.67 18.38
C CYS A 239 7.20 -1.82 18.74
N MET A 240 7.86 -1.31 17.70
CA MET A 240 9.18 -0.70 17.74
C MET A 240 9.16 0.74 17.17
N GLY A 241 10.33 1.36 17.10
CA GLY A 241 10.47 2.76 16.70
C GLY A 241 10.13 3.74 17.82
N ALA A 242 10.29 5.03 17.54
CA ALA A 242 10.08 6.09 18.52
C ALA A 242 8.63 6.15 19.07
N GLN A 243 7.66 5.61 18.31
CA GLN A 243 6.25 5.72 18.65
C GLN A 243 5.52 4.38 18.82
N GLY A 244 6.13 3.24 18.48
CA GLY A 244 5.40 1.98 18.47
C GLY A 244 4.90 1.51 19.85
N LYS A 245 5.55 1.95 20.93
CA LYS A 245 5.13 1.64 22.31
C LYS A 245 4.23 2.70 22.93
N LEU A 246 3.91 3.77 22.21
CA LEU A 246 3.02 4.80 22.75
C LEU A 246 1.59 4.26 22.83
N GLU A 247 0.89 4.64 23.90
CA GLU A 247 -0.52 4.32 24.04
C GLU A 247 -1.35 5.02 22.97
N LYS A 248 -1.04 6.27 22.62
CA LYS A 248 -1.73 7.04 21.58
C LYS A 248 -0.73 7.83 20.76
N LEU A 249 -1.12 8.16 19.52
CA LEU A 249 -0.36 9.12 18.72
C LEU A 249 -0.43 10.51 19.38
N PRO A 250 0.64 11.33 19.25
CA PRO A 250 0.52 12.75 19.55
C PRO A 250 -0.49 13.41 18.59
N THR A 251 -1.15 14.47 19.04
CA THR A 251 -2.00 15.28 18.16
C THR A 251 -1.20 15.85 17.00
N CYS A 252 -1.78 15.88 15.80
CA CYS A 252 -1.15 16.60 14.71
C CYS A 252 -1.10 18.10 15.02
N GLY A 253 0.08 18.71 14.96
CA GLY A 253 0.18 20.16 14.92
C GLY A 253 -0.55 20.70 13.69
N ALA A 254 -0.99 21.97 13.73
CA ALA A 254 -1.45 22.66 12.53
C ALA A 254 -0.39 22.45 11.45
N ALA A 255 -0.80 21.94 10.30
CA ALA A 255 0.10 21.61 9.21
C ALA A 255 0.99 22.81 8.91
N VAL A 256 2.23 22.78 9.39
CA VAL A 256 3.27 23.57 8.76
C VAL A 256 3.43 22.91 7.40
N ASP A 257 2.96 23.63 6.40
CA ASP A 257 3.20 23.37 4.99
C ASP A 257 4.62 22.85 4.81
N SER A 258 4.76 21.86 3.94
CA SER A 258 5.95 21.05 3.70
C SER A 258 7.09 21.91 3.15
N GLY A 259 7.65 22.78 3.98
CA GLY A 259 8.91 23.46 3.76
C GLY A 259 10.02 22.46 4.04
N ALA A 260 10.69 22.05 2.97
CA ALA A 260 11.93 21.28 3.01
C ALA A 260 12.84 21.76 4.17
N PRO A 261 13.51 20.85 4.90
CA PRO A 261 14.42 21.27 5.96
C PRO A 261 15.59 22.04 5.33
N THR A 262 15.58 23.36 5.50
CA THR A 262 16.73 24.21 5.19
C THR A 262 17.77 23.94 6.28
N THR A 263 18.66 23.01 5.98
CA THR A 263 19.84 22.71 6.79
C THR A 263 20.72 23.95 6.89
N THR A 264 20.70 24.60 8.05
CA THR A 264 21.70 25.61 8.39
C THR A 264 22.62 25.05 9.46
N ALA A 265 23.53 24.17 9.05
CA ALA A 265 24.71 23.80 9.83
C ALA A 265 25.95 23.98 8.95
N LYS A 266 26.70 25.03 9.28
CA LYS A 266 27.95 25.49 8.66
C LYS A 266 29.09 24.47 8.89
N PRO A 267 30.05 24.32 7.95
CA PRO A 267 30.97 23.20 7.91
C PRO A 267 32.17 23.37 8.84
N THR A 268 32.69 22.25 9.36
CA THR A 268 34.02 22.17 9.99
C THR A 268 34.85 21.10 9.29
N SER A 269 36.09 21.45 8.97
CA SER A 269 37.00 20.80 8.03
C SER A 269 38.10 19.98 8.71
N THR A 270 38.64 19.02 7.95
CA THR A 270 39.88 18.22 8.10
C THR A 270 39.83 17.02 9.07
N LYS A 271 40.34 15.81 8.73
CA LYS A 271 41.59 15.50 8.01
C LYS A 271 41.49 14.31 7.03
N LYS A 272 42.28 14.46 5.98
CA LYS A 272 42.65 13.51 4.92
C LYS A 272 43.71 12.52 5.42
N VAL A 273 43.53 11.23 5.15
CA VAL A 273 44.60 10.21 5.22
C VAL A 273 44.74 9.56 3.84
N THR A 274 45.97 9.58 3.34
CA THR A 274 46.44 8.95 2.10
C THR A 274 47.65 8.10 2.46
N SER A 275 47.78 6.91 1.87
CA SER A 275 49.03 6.16 1.56
C SER A 275 48.76 4.64 1.65
N THR A 276 49.25 3.71 0.82
CA THR A 276 49.91 3.66 -0.50
C THR A 276 49.88 2.18 -0.93
N LEU A 277 49.90 1.95 -2.25
CA LEU A 277 50.15 0.68 -2.96
C LEU A 277 51.22 -0.26 -2.35
N VAL A 278 51.02 -1.58 -2.49
CA VAL A 278 52.06 -2.50 -3.02
C VAL A 278 51.45 -3.50 -4.02
N THR A 279 52.20 -3.65 -5.10
CA THR A 279 52.13 -4.35 -6.40
C THR A 279 51.92 -5.89 -6.44
N LYS A 280 51.21 -6.32 -7.53
CA LYS A 280 51.46 -7.39 -8.55
C LYS A 280 52.09 -8.73 -8.09
N THR A 281 51.80 -9.93 -8.61
CA THR A 281 51.41 -10.41 -9.95
C THR A 281 51.19 -11.93 -9.87
N LYS A 282 50.26 -12.53 -10.64
CA LYS A 282 50.55 -13.49 -11.73
C LYS A 282 49.28 -14.23 -12.19
N THR A 283 49.07 -14.08 -13.49
CA THR A 283 48.18 -14.79 -14.40
C THR A 283 48.53 -16.27 -14.53
N SER A 284 47.53 -17.15 -14.68
CA SER A 284 47.57 -18.22 -15.70
C SER A 284 46.21 -18.90 -15.86
N SER A 285 45.67 -18.77 -17.06
CA SER A 285 44.55 -19.53 -17.63
C SER A 285 44.91 -21.00 -17.91
N ALA A 286 43.94 -21.90 -17.77
CA ALA A 286 43.79 -23.19 -18.47
C ALA A 286 42.60 -23.93 -17.81
N LYS A 287 41.73 -24.72 -18.46
CA LYS A 287 41.57 -25.17 -19.85
C LYS A 287 40.22 -25.91 -19.88
N ALA A 288 39.51 -25.80 -21.00
CA ALA A 288 38.30 -26.53 -21.30
C ALA A 288 38.50 -28.06 -21.27
N THR A 289 37.49 -28.80 -20.84
CA THR A 289 37.34 -30.23 -21.16
C THR A 289 35.90 -30.49 -21.59
N ALA A 290 35.75 -30.85 -22.85
CA ALA A 290 34.52 -31.40 -23.41
C ALA A 290 34.54 -32.92 -23.22
N THR A 291 33.39 -33.51 -22.85
CA THR A 291 33.16 -34.94 -22.98
C THR A 291 31.78 -35.20 -23.59
N ASN A 292 31.79 -36.14 -24.53
CA ASN A 292 30.79 -36.46 -25.53
C ASN A 292 29.63 -37.31 -24.98
N ARG A 293 28.44 -37.06 -25.55
CA ARG A 293 27.35 -37.98 -25.96
C ARG A 293 26.97 -39.15 -25.03
N LYS A 294 25.66 -39.21 -24.74
CA LYS A 294 24.79 -40.31 -25.22
C LYS A 294 23.39 -39.79 -25.51
N ARG A 295 22.98 -40.00 -26.76
CA ARG A 295 21.67 -39.72 -27.35
C ARG A 295 20.79 -40.94 -27.08
N LEU A 296 19.66 -40.77 -26.40
CA LEU A 296 18.62 -41.79 -26.33
C LEU A 296 17.40 -41.28 -27.08
N ILE A 297 17.08 -42.00 -28.15
CA ILE A 297 15.98 -41.78 -29.08
C ILE A 297 14.75 -42.45 -28.47
N TRP A 298 13.67 -41.70 -28.25
CA TRP A 298 12.32 -42.27 -28.14
C TRP A 298 11.40 -41.54 -29.12
N SER A 299 10.78 -42.34 -29.98
CA SER A 299 9.93 -41.96 -31.10
C SER A 299 8.50 -41.70 -30.67
N PHE A 300 7.92 -40.65 -31.26
CA PHE A 300 6.55 -40.53 -31.77
C PHE A 300 5.40 -41.21 -31.02
N PHE A 301 4.48 -40.39 -30.51
CA PHE A 301 3.05 -40.51 -30.83
C PHE A 301 2.43 -39.11 -30.86
N SER A 302 2.09 -38.64 -32.07
CA SER A 302 1.19 -37.52 -32.29
C SER A 302 -0.23 -37.94 -31.91
N ARG A 303 -0.89 -37.15 -31.07
CA ARG A 303 -2.35 -37.15 -30.94
C ARG A 303 -2.79 -35.70 -31.02
N ASP A 304 -3.62 -35.46 -32.02
CA ASP A 304 -4.31 -34.23 -32.31
C ASP A 304 -5.16 -33.84 -31.08
N VAL A 305 -4.99 -32.60 -30.62
CA VAL A 305 -5.92 -31.96 -29.70
C VAL A 305 -6.55 -30.80 -30.46
N GLU A 306 -7.80 -31.04 -30.78
CA GLU A 306 -8.82 -30.15 -31.32
C GLU A 306 -8.84 -28.83 -30.54
N THR A 307 -8.45 -27.74 -31.19
CA THR A 307 -8.72 -26.38 -30.73
C THR A 307 -10.12 -26.00 -31.19
N ASP A 308 -11.06 -25.99 -30.26
CA ASP A 308 -12.41 -25.50 -30.48
C ASP A 308 -12.41 -23.96 -30.53
N GLU A 309 -13.10 -23.42 -31.52
CA GLU A 309 -13.19 -22.00 -31.82
C GLU A 309 -14.12 -21.28 -30.83
N GLY A 310 -13.55 -20.37 -30.03
CA GLY A 310 -14.29 -19.32 -29.34
C GLY A 310 -14.23 -18.01 -30.12
N SER A 311 -15.00 -17.90 -31.20
CA SER A 311 -15.20 -16.67 -31.95
C SER A 311 -15.84 -15.60 -31.05
N SER A 312 -15.05 -14.62 -30.60
CA SER A 312 -15.56 -13.29 -30.24
C SER A 312 -14.84 -12.26 -31.11
N SER A 313 -15.63 -11.38 -31.71
CA SER A 313 -15.20 -10.31 -32.62
C SER A 313 -14.37 -9.24 -31.90
N GLY A 314 -13.16 -9.61 -31.47
CA GLY A 314 -12.39 -8.87 -30.48
C GLY A 314 -11.84 -7.57 -31.03
N SER A 315 -12.49 -6.46 -30.71
CA SER A 315 -11.83 -5.16 -30.68
C SER A 315 -11.50 -4.83 -29.23
N VAL A 316 -10.28 -4.39 -28.97
CA VAL A 316 -9.78 -4.07 -27.64
C VAL A 316 -10.31 -2.69 -27.25
N GLN A 317 -11.02 -2.60 -26.12
CA GLN A 317 -11.54 -1.33 -25.63
C GLN A 317 -10.42 -0.33 -25.32
N LEU A 318 -10.74 0.96 -25.28
CA LEU A 318 -9.77 2.02 -24.96
C LEU A 318 -9.05 1.67 -23.65
N TYR A 319 -7.71 1.78 -23.64
CA TYR A 319 -6.78 1.41 -22.57
C TYR A 319 -6.56 -0.10 -22.33
N GLY A 320 -7.19 -1.00 -23.09
CA GLY A 320 -6.84 -2.42 -23.09
C GLY A 320 -5.51 -2.72 -23.79
N GLN A 321 -4.86 -3.83 -23.43
CA GLN A 321 -3.68 -4.32 -24.15
C GLN A 321 -4.08 -4.79 -25.55
N CYS A 322 -3.41 -4.27 -26.57
CA CYS A 322 -3.66 -4.57 -27.98
C CYS A 322 -2.41 -5.07 -28.71
N GLY A 323 -1.34 -5.35 -27.98
CA GLY A 323 -0.10 -5.87 -28.55
C GLY A 323 1.03 -6.01 -27.54
N GLY A 324 2.18 -6.44 -28.04
CA GLY A 324 3.36 -6.77 -27.25
C GLY A 324 3.92 -8.15 -27.59
N GLN A 325 5.21 -8.35 -27.39
CA GLN A 325 5.84 -9.66 -27.59
C GLN A 325 5.18 -10.72 -26.69
N GLY A 326 4.68 -11.80 -27.30
CA GLY A 326 3.97 -12.89 -26.61
C GLY A 326 2.46 -12.68 -26.42
N TYR A 327 1.91 -11.52 -26.80
CA TYR A 327 0.48 -11.26 -26.73
C TYR A 327 -0.27 -11.98 -27.88
N SER A 328 -1.28 -12.78 -27.53
CA SER A 328 -2.11 -13.57 -28.47
C SER A 328 -3.57 -13.09 -28.56
N GLY A 329 -3.90 -11.98 -27.90
CA GLY A 329 -5.26 -11.40 -27.92
C GLY A 329 -5.51 -10.49 -29.13
N PRO A 330 -6.66 -9.80 -29.16
CA PRO A 330 -7.02 -8.96 -30.29
C PRO A 330 -6.12 -7.72 -30.42
N THR A 331 -5.78 -7.33 -31.64
CA THR A 331 -4.80 -6.24 -31.89
C THR A 331 -5.41 -4.94 -32.38
N THR A 332 -6.72 -4.95 -32.63
CA THR A 332 -7.46 -3.80 -33.15
C THR A 332 -8.22 -3.12 -32.03
N CYS A 333 -8.06 -1.81 -31.88
CA CYS A 333 -8.77 -1.05 -30.86
C CYS A 333 -10.21 -0.75 -31.28
N ALA A 334 -11.18 -0.95 -30.37
CA ALA A 334 -12.57 -0.56 -30.54
C ALA A 334 -12.71 0.97 -30.65
N SER A 335 -11.82 1.69 -29.98
CA SER A 335 -11.65 3.14 -30.05
C SER A 335 -10.16 3.49 -29.87
N GLY A 336 -9.68 4.48 -30.61
CA GLY A 336 -8.27 4.90 -30.56
C GLY A 336 -7.35 4.07 -31.45
N LYS A 337 -6.04 4.14 -31.17
CA LYS A 337 -4.99 3.40 -31.88
C LYS A 337 -4.22 2.53 -30.89
N CYS A 338 -3.75 1.38 -31.38
CA CYS A 338 -2.86 0.55 -30.60
C CYS A 338 -1.47 1.19 -30.54
N VAL A 339 -1.16 1.85 -29.42
CA VAL A 339 0.10 2.56 -29.21
C VAL A 339 1.08 1.66 -28.47
N LYS A 340 2.24 1.39 -29.07
CA LYS A 340 3.32 0.64 -28.43
C LYS A 340 3.88 1.44 -27.25
N SER A 341 3.76 0.88 -26.04
CA SER A 341 4.38 1.45 -24.84
C SER A 341 5.79 0.91 -24.66
N ASN A 342 5.98 -0.41 -24.83
CA ASN A 342 7.29 -1.06 -24.86
C ASN A 342 7.25 -2.33 -25.74
N GLU A 343 8.35 -3.10 -25.79
CA GLU A 343 8.45 -4.31 -26.62
C GLU A 343 7.40 -5.39 -26.27
N TRP A 344 6.99 -5.45 -25.01
CA TRP A 344 6.09 -6.48 -24.45
C TRP A 344 4.66 -5.98 -24.28
N TYR A 345 4.39 -4.69 -24.52
CA TYR A 345 3.08 -4.09 -24.26
C TYR A 345 2.74 -2.92 -25.20
N SER A 346 1.59 -3.04 -25.86
CA SER A 346 0.92 -1.96 -26.60
C SER A 346 -0.50 -1.80 -26.06
N GLN A 347 -1.00 -0.57 -26.02
CA GLN A 347 -2.29 -0.23 -25.42
C GLN A 347 -3.15 0.61 -26.36
N CYS A 348 -4.47 0.40 -26.36
CA CYS A 348 -5.39 1.28 -27.06
C CYS A 348 -5.44 2.66 -26.42
N GLN A 349 -5.22 3.73 -27.20
CA GLN A 349 -5.22 5.12 -26.75
C GLN A 349 -5.89 6.05 -27.77
#